data_AF-A0A832XCQ4-F1
#
_entry.id   AF-A0A832XCQ4-F1
#
_cell.length_a   1.000
_cell.length_b   1.000
_cell.length_c   1.000
_cell.angle_alpha   90.00
_cell.angle_beta   90.00
_cell.angle_gamma   90.00
#
_symmetry.space_group_name_H-M   'P 1'
#
loop_
_entity.id
_entity.type
_entity.pdbx_description
1 polymer ?
#
loop_
_entity_poly.entity_id
_entity_poly.type
_entity_poly.pdbx_seq_one_letter_code
_entity_poly.pdbx_strand_id
1 'polypeptide(L)' 'DEKYDEALAIVAKERQASISYIQRRLRIGYNRAARIVETMEREGVVGPSDGVKPREVYVSPIETE' A
#
# COMPACT_ATOMS: atom_id res chain seq x y z
N ASP A 1 -1.40 -8.35 8.18
CA ASP A 1 -2.83 -8.49 7.81
C ASP A 1 -2.91 -9.55 6.73
N GLU A 2 -3.91 -10.42 6.69
CA GLU A 2 -4.03 -11.49 5.66
C GLU A 2 -4.06 -10.95 4.22
N LYS A 3 -4.37 -9.66 4.03
CA LYS A 3 -4.38 -8.99 2.71
C LYS A 3 -3.12 -8.16 2.44
N TYR A 4 -2.11 -8.23 3.31
CA TYR A 4 -0.90 -7.43 3.18
C TYR A 4 -0.14 -7.72 1.88
N ASP A 5 0.09 -8.99 1.57
CA ASP A 5 0.84 -9.39 0.37
C ASP A 5 0.10 -8.99 -0.91
N GLU A 6 -1.24 -9.11 -0.90
CA GLU A 6 -2.08 -8.64 -2.01
C GLU A 6 -1.98 -7.11 -2.16
N ALA A 7 -2.03 -6.37 -1.05
CA ALA A 7 -1.83 -4.92 -1.06
C ALA A 7 -0.44 -4.53 -1.59
N LEU A 8 0.61 -5.25 -1.17
CA LEU A 8 1.99 -5.02 -1.59
C LEU A 8 2.13 -5.19 -3.10
N ALA A 9 1.58 -6.26 -3.66
CA ALA A 9 1.58 -6.51 -5.10
C ALA A 9 0.85 -5.40 -5.87
N ILE A 10 -0.31 -4.94 -5.37
CA ILE A 10 -1.05 -3.81 -5.95
C ILE A 10 -0.21 -2.53 -5.91
N VAL A 11 0.36 -2.19 -4.75
CA VAL A 11 1.13 -0.97 -4.54
C VAL A 11 2.36 -0.93 -5.42
N ALA A 12 3.11 -2.05 -5.49
CA ALA A 12 4.28 -2.18 -6.34
C ALA A 12 3.92 -1.97 -7.82
N LYS A 13 2.82 -2.60 -8.27
CA LYS A 13 2.37 -2.53 -9.67
C LYS A 13 1.78 -1.18 -10.06
N GLU A 14 0.84 -0.67 -9.27
CA GLU A 14 0.04 0.51 -9.62
C GLU A 14 0.67 1.81 -9.11
N ARG A 15 1.73 1.73 -8.28
CA ARG A 15 2.47 2.89 -7.73
C ARG A 15 1.53 3.85 -6.99
N GLN A 16 0.53 3.32 -6.30
CA GLN A 16 -0.47 4.06 -5.52
C GLN A 16 -0.61 3.48 -4.12
N ALA A 17 -0.30 4.27 -3.10
CA ALA A 17 -0.33 3.85 -1.70
C ALA A 17 -1.09 4.85 -0.81
N SER A 18 -2.40 4.98 -1.03
CA SER A 18 -3.29 5.70 -0.12
C SER A 18 -4.29 4.74 0.54
N ILE A 19 -4.72 5.05 1.78
CA ILE A 19 -5.66 4.22 2.53
C ILE A 19 -6.94 3.98 1.71
N SER A 20 -7.52 5.05 1.17
CA SER A 20 -8.77 4.95 0.38
C SER A 20 -8.62 4.10 -0.88
N TYR A 21 -7.44 4.12 -1.50
CA TYR A 21 -7.15 3.32 -2.67
C TYR A 21 -7.05 1.82 -2.31
N ILE A 22 -6.33 1.48 -1.24
CA ILE A 22 -6.26 0.11 -0.71
C ILE A 22 -7.63 -0.41 -0.28
N GLN A 23 -8.46 0.43 0.36
CA GLN A 23 -9.84 0.08 0.70
C GLN A 23 -10.64 -0.36 -0.52
N ARG A 24 -10.60 0.43 -1.60
CA ARG A 24 -11.37 0.12 -2.83
C ARG A 24 -10.84 -1.12 -3.53
N ARG A 25 -9.51 -1.26 -3.63
CA ARG A 25 -8.89 -2.35 -4.39
C ARG A 25 -9.06 -3.71 -3.72
N LEU A 26 -9.00 -3.75 -2.38
CA LEU A 26 -9.12 -4.97 -1.58
C LEU A 26 -10.51 -5.19 -0.99
N ARG A 27 -11.42 -4.22 -1.15
CA ARG A 27 -12.78 -4.22 -0.55
C ARG A 27 -12.76 -4.42 0.96
N ILE A 28 -11.90 -3.68 1.64
CA ILE A 28 -11.73 -3.72 3.11
C ILE A 28 -12.10 -2.38 3.78
N GLY A 29 -12.42 -2.44 5.07
CA GLY A 29 -12.72 -1.26 5.88
C GLY A 29 -11.51 -0.36 6.13
N TYR A 30 -11.77 0.89 6.50
CA TYR A 30 -10.75 1.94 6.70
C TYR A 30 -9.64 1.51 7.66
N ASN A 31 -9.98 1.07 8.87
CA ASN A 31 -8.99 0.69 9.89
C ASN A 31 -8.04 -0.41 9.42
N ARG A 32 -8.54 -1.31 8.57
CA ARG A 32 -7.75 -2.42 8.04
C ARG A 32 -6.77 -1.95 6.97
N ALA A 33 -7.24 -1.12 6.04
CA ALA A 33 -6.39 -0.48 5.05
C ALA A 33 -5.36 0.46 5.68
N ALA A 34 -5.73 1.20 6.73
CA ALA A 34 -4.82 2.07 7.48
C ALA A 34 -3.65 1.27 8.07
N ARG A 35 -3.93 0.16 8.79
CA ARG A 35 -2.89 -0.72 9.34
C ARG A 35 -1.97 -1.30 8.27
N ILE A 36 -2.51 -1.69 7.12
CA ILE A 36 -1.71 -2.18 5.99
C ILE A 36 -0.73 -1.08 5.53
N VAL A 37 -1.23 0.13 5.29
CA VAL A 37 -0.41 1.25 4.80
C VAL A 37 0.62 1.71 5.84
N GLU A 38 0.27 1.74 7.12
CA GLU A 38 1.21 2.01 8.22
C GLU A 38 2.31 0.94 8.33
N THR A 39 1.96 -0.32 8.07
CA THR A 39 2.93 -1.42 8.07
C THR A 39 3.89 -1.27 6.89
N MET A 40 3.38 -0.93 5.70
CA MET A 40 4.21 -0.62 4.53
C MET A 40 5.18 0.55 4.79
N GLU A 41 4.73 1.59 5.48
CA GLU A 41 5.59 2.71 5.87
C GLU A 41 6.71 2.25 6.81
N ARG A 42 6.35 1.49 7.86
CA ARG A 42 7.30 0.96 8.84
C ARG A 42 8.35 0.05 8.21
N GLU A 43 7.97 -0.71 7.19
CA GLU A 43 8.85 -1.62 6.45
C GLU A 43 9.63 -0.92 5.33
N GLY A 44 9.43 0.38 5.11
CA GLY A 44 10.12 1.13 4.06
C GLY A 44 9.63 0.80 2.64
N VAL A 45 8.43 0.23 2.51
CA VAL A 45 7.77 -0.04 1.22
C VAL A 45 7.23 1.27 0.61
N VAL A 46 6.75 2.17 1.47
CA VAL A 46 6.18 3.46 1.08
C VAL A 46 6.72 4.59 1.97
N GLY A 47 6.73 5.80 1.45
CA GLY A 47 7.12 7.00 2.17
C GLY A 47 6.11 7.44 3.23
N PRO A 48 6.49 8.43 4.06
CA PRO A 48 5.60 9.02 5.04
C PRO A 48 4.37 9.65 4.38
N SER A 49 3.27 9.71 5.13
CA SER A 49 2.07 10.41 4.67
C SER A 49 2.28 11.92 4.77
N ASP A 50 2.02 12.64 3.67
CA ASP A 50 1.87 14.11 3.69
C ASP A 50 0.41 14.56 3.91
N GLY A 51 -0.53 13.61 4.00
CA GLY A 51 -1.95 13.82 4.27
C GLY A 51 -2.78 14.30 3.07
N VAL A 52 -2.13 14.67 1.96
CA VAL A 52 -2.78 15.26 0.78
C VAL A 52 -2.61 14.36 -0.44
N LYS A 53 -1.48 13.69 -0.56
CA LYS A 53 -1.10 12.88 -1.72
C LYS A 53 -0.98 11.39 -1.35
N PRO A 54 -1.09 10.49 -2.34
CA PRO A 54 -0.65 9.12 -2.19
C PRO A 54 0.81 9.08 -1.74
N ARG A 55 1.14 8.14 -0.85
CA ARG A 55 2.51 7.94 -0.40
C ARG A 55 3.40 7.54 -1.57
N GLU A 56 4.62 8.02 -1.55
CA GLU A 56 5.66 7.58 -2.48
C GLU A 56 5.90 6.07 -2.31
N VAL A 57 6.09 5.36 -3.41
CA VAL A 57 6.31 3.90 -3.39
C VAL A 57 7.78 3.62 -3.66
N TYR A 58 8.45 2.86 -2.80
CA TYR A 58 9.88 2.55 -2.91
C TYR A 58 10.15 1.18 -3.54
N VAL A 59 9.16 0.30 -3.57
CA VAL A 59 9.28 -1.05 -4.15
C VAL A 59 8.86 -1.10 -5.61
N SER A 60 9.50 -1.98 -6.37
CA SER A 60 9.12 -2.33 -7.74
C SER A 60 8.49 -3.72 -7.78
N PRO A 61 7.63 -4.02 -8.76
CA PRO A 61 7.18 -5.38 -9.00
C PRO A 61 8.40 -6.29 -9.21
N ILE A 62 8.37 -7.50 -8.65
CA ILE A 62 9.34 -8.51 -9.02
C ILE A 62 8.98 -8.95 -10.44
N GLU A 63 9.80 -8.58 -11.42
CA GLU A 63 9.72 -9.17 -12.76
C GLU A 63 10.21 -10.61 -12.64
N THR A 64 9.29 -11.57 -12.72
CA THR A 64 9.67 -12.97 -12.95
C THR A 64 9.84 -13.14 -14.46
N GLU A 65 11.09 -13.36 -14.88
CA GLU A 65 11.43 -13.86 -16.23
C GLU A 65 10.77 -15.21 -16.52
#